data_AF-A0A2G6NM60-F1
#
_entry.id   AF-A0A2G6NM60-F1
#
_cell.length_a   1.000
_cell.length_b   1.000
_cell.length_c   1.000
_cell.angle_alpha   90.00
_cell.angle_beta   90.00
_cell.angle_gamma   90.00
#
_symmetry.space_group_name_H-M   'P 1'
#
loop_
_entity.id
_entity.type
_entity.pdbx_description
1 polymer ?
#
loop_
_entity_poly.entity_id
_entity_poly.type
_entity_poly.pdbx_seq_one_letter_code
_entity_poly.pdbx_strand_id
1 'polypeptide(L)' 'METVSPQTLPKMMNTIQIAIDQLAYMPEMGRVSEFSQLRQLTIPFGRNAYFVLYDYQESHQHIDIVAMRHSRELGW' A
#
# COMPACT_ATOMS: atom_id res chain seq x y z
N MET A 1 18.32 -13.83 13.71
CA MET A 1 17.69 -13.30 12.48
C MET A 1 16.67 -14.31 12.02
N GLU A 2 15.39 -13.98 11.94
CA GLU A 2 14.42 -14.82 11.22
C GLU A 2 14.94 -14.98 9.78
N THR A 3 15.15 -16.22 9.35
CA THR A 3 15.54 -16.52 7.97
C THR A 3 14.35 -16.28 7.07
N VAL A 4 14.40 -15.19 6.30
CA VAL A 4 13.42 -14.89 5.24
C VAL A 4 13.61 -15.92 4.12
N SER A 5 12.56 -16.64 3.75
CA SER A 5 12.66 -17.64 2.68
C SER A 5 12.85 -16.95 1.32
N PRO A 6 13.56 -17.56 0.35
CA PRO A 6 13.72 -17.00 -0.99
C PRO A 6 12.39 -16.67 -1.69
N GLN A 7 11.31 -17.39 -1.35
CA GLN A 7 9.98 -17.19 -1.92
C GLN A 7 9.23 -15.98 -1.32
N THR A 8 9.73 -15.40 -0.23
CA THR A 8 9.05 -14.29 0.46
C THR A 8 9.04 -13.03 -0.41
N LEU A 9 10.15 -12.71 -1.08
CA LEU A 9 10.27 -11.51 -1.90
C LEU A 9 9.35 -11.53 -3.13
N PRO A 10 9.32 -12.59 -3.97
CA PRO A 10 8.38 -12.67 -5.09
C PRO A 10 6.92 -12.60 -4.64
N LYS A 11 6.59 -13.27 -3.53
CA LYS A 11 5.22 -13.24 -2.99
C LYS A 11 4.83 -11.84 -2.54
N MET A 12 5.73 -11.16 -1.83
CA MET A 12 5.55 -9.78 -1.38
C MET A 12 5.33 -8.82 -2.55
N MET A 13 6.19 -8.87 -3.57
CA MET A 13 6.07 -8.05 -4.76
C MET A 13 4.75 -8.29 -5.48
N ASN A 14 4.33 -9.55 -5.64
CA ASN A 14 3.07 -9.88 -6.28
C ASN A 14 1.86 -9.36 -5.46
N THR A 15 1.91 -9.48 -4.14
CA THR A 15 0.85 -8.94 -3.26
C THR A 15 0.75 -7.42 -3.36
N ILE A 16 1.89 -6.72 -3.35
CA ILE A 16 1.92 -5.26 -3.49
C ILE A 16 1.41 -4.84 -4.87
N GLN A 17 1.85 -5.51 -5.95
CA GLN A 17 1.44 -5.19 -7.31
C GLN A 17 -0.08 -5.32 -7.49
N ILE A 18 -0.65 -6.45 -7.07
CA ILE A 18 -2.10 -6.69 -7.17
C ILE A 18 -2.89 -5.60 -6.43
N ALA A 19 -2.43 -5.20 -5.24
CA ALA A 19 -3.11 -4.18 -4.45
C ALA A 19 -3.00 -2.78 -5.09
N ILE A 20 -1.87 -2.46 -5.73
CA ILE A 20 -1.71 -1.22 -6.50
C ILE A 20 -2.58 -1.24 -7.76
N ASP A 21 -2.63 -2.37 -8.48
CA ASP A 21 -3.45 -2.50 -9.69
C ASP A 21 -4.94 -2.32 -9.40
N GLN A 22 -5.40 -2.73 -8.21
CA GLN A 22 -6.77 -2.49 -7.76
C GLN A 22 -7.11 -1.00 -7.65
N LEU A 23 -6.15 -0.13 -7.37
CA LEU A 23 -6.38 1.31 -7.30
C LEU A 23 -6.82 1.89 -8.65
N ALA A 24 -6.41 1.29 -9.77
CA ALA A 24 -6.85 1.72 -11.10
C ALA A 24 -8.37 1.54 -11.32
N TYR A 25 -8.99 0.61 -10.60
CA TYR A 25 -10.43 0.30 -10.70
C TYR A 25 -11.23 0.84 -9.52
N MET A 26 -10.62 0.91 -8.33
CA MET A 26 -11.26 1.31 -7.08
C MET A 26 -10.37 2.29 -6.30
N PRO A 27 -10.11 3.50 -6.84
CA PRO A 27 -9.22 4.47 -6.22
C PRO A 27 -9.72 4.97 -4.86
N GLU A 28 -11.02 4.85 -4.60
CA GLU A 28 -11.66 5.23 -3.34
C GLU A 28 -11.39 4.25 -2.19
N MET A 29 -10.85 3.05 -2.44
CA MET A 29 -10.80 1.95 -1.46
C MET A 29 -9.89 2.21 -0.25
N GLY A 30 -8.92 3.11 -0.39
CA GLY A 30 -8.04 3.52 0.71
C GLY A 30 -8.77 4.39 1.72
N ARG A 31 -8.41 4.24 2.99
CA ARG A 31 -8.97 5.07 4.07
C ARG A 31 -8.44 6.49 3.93
N VAL A 32 -9.32 7.48 3.83
CA VAL A 32 -8.96 8.90 3.86
C VAL A 32 -8.34 9.24 5.21
N SER A 33 -7.20 9.92 5.21
CA SER A 33 -6.56 10.42 6.41
C SER A 33 -7.37 11.57 7.01
N GLU A 34 -7.48 11.62 8.33
CA GLU A 34 -8.17 12.73 9.03
C GLU A 34 -7.34 14.02 9.02
N PHE A 35 -6.03 13.91 8.79
CA PHE A 35 -5.08 15.03 8.88
C PHE A 35 -4.55 15.50 7.51
N SER A 36 -4.87 14.79 6.43
CA SER A 36 -4.42 15.10 5.07
C SER A 36 -5.46 14.64 4.04
N GLN A 37 -5.44 15.22 2.84
CA GLN A 37 -6.29 14.73 1.73
C GLN A 37 -5.81 13.38 1.14
N LEU A 38 -4.71 12.82 1.65
CA LEU A 38 -4.18 11.54 1.21
C LEU A 38 -5.04 10.36 1.71
N ARG A 39 -5.05 9.29 0.92
CA ARG A 39 -5.64 8.00 1.24
C ARG A 39 -4.55 7.00 1.61
N GLN A 40 -4.87 6.11 2.53
CA GLN A 40 -4.02 4.99 2.92
C GLN A 40 -4.63 3.67 2.47
N LEU A 41 -3.94 2.97 1.58
CA LEU A 41 -4.20 1.57 1.30
C LEU A 41 -3.35 0.71 2.24
N THR A 42 -4.01 -0.23 2.93
CA THR A 42 -3.34 -1.21 3.79
C THR A 42 -3.26 -2.54 3.05
N ILE A 43 -2.04 -3.07 2.90
CA ILE A 43 -1.75 -4.30 2.18
C ILE A 43 -1.22 -5.33 3.19
N PRO A 44 -2.05 -6.27 3.67
CA PRO A 44 -1.62 -7.28 4.63
C PRO A 44 -0.55 -8.21 4.02
N PHE A 45 0.50 -8.51 4.79
CA PHE A 45 1.53 -9.47 4.39
C PHE A 45 2.11 -10.24 5.59
N GLY A 46 1.66 -11.49 5.76
CA GLY A 46 2.05 -12.31 6.90
C GLY A 46 1.54 -11.73 8.22
N ARG A 47 2.44 -11.41 9.14
CA ARG A 47 2.13 -10.78 10.44
C ARG A 47 2.20 -9.25 10.42
N ASN A 48 2.60 -8.68 9.29
CA ASN A 48 2.80 -7.24 9.12
C ASN A 48 1.89 -6.71 8.00
N ALA A 49 2.05 -5.43 7.67
CA ALA A 49 1.41 -4.83 6.51
C ALA A 49 2.37 -3.86 5.80
N TYR A 50 2.08 -3.61 4.53
CA TYR A 50 2.55 -2.43 3.83
C TYR A 50 1.45 -1.38 3.81
N PHE A 51 1.84 -0.12 3.96
CA PHE A 51 0.95 1.02 3.85
C PHE A 51 1.36 1.84 2.64
N VAL A 52 0.42 2.06 1.73
CA VAL A 52 0.59 2.94 0.57
C VAL A 52 -0.22 4.20 0.82
N LEU A 53 0.47 5.33 0.91
CA LEU A 53 -0.15 6.64 0.92
C LEU A 53 -0.23 7.14 -0.51
N TYR A 54 -1.42 7.54 -0.94
CA TYR A 54 -1.66 8.03 -2.28
C TYR A 54 -2.64 9.18 -2.30
N ASP A 55 -2.56 10.00 -3.33
CA ASP A 55 -3.55 11.01 -3.69
C ASP A 55 -4.36 10.52 -4.89
N TYR A 56 -5.67 10.70 -4.85
CA TYR A 56 -6.55 10.38 -5.98
C TYR A 56 -7.13 11.66 -6.57
N GLN A 57 -6.65 12.02 -7.75
CA GLN A 57 -7.11 13.18 -8.49
C GLN A 57 -8.20 12.75 -9.47
N GLU A 58 -9.45 12.77 -8.99
CA GLU A 58 -10.63 12.33 -9.74
C GLU A 58 -10.74 13.03 -11.10
N SER A 59 -10.46 14.34 -11.17
CA SER A 59 -10.54 15.14 -12.41
C SER A 59 -9.59 14.67 -13.51
N HIS A 60 -8.48 14.04 -13.14
CA HIS A 60 -7.46 13.53 -14.07
C HIS A 60 -7.45 12.01 -14.16
N GLN A 61 -8.33 11.32 -13.41
CA GLN A 61 -8.30 9.88 -13.22
C GLN A 61 -6.89 9.36 -12.90
N HIS A 62 -6.17 10.11 -12.07
CA HIS A 62 -4.76 9.90 -11.79
C HIS A 62 -4.56 9.56 -10.31
N ILE A 63 -3.58 8.69 -10.04
CA ILE A 63 -3.23 8.23 -8.70
C ILE A 63 -1.75 8.47 -8.50
N ASP A 64 -1.43 9.37 -7.57
CA ASP A 64 -0.06 9.65 -7.16
C ASP A 64 0.29 8.82 -5.92
N ILE A 65 1.19 7.86 -6.06
CA ILE A 65 1.74 7.14 -4.90
C ILE A 65 2.80 8.02 -4.24
N VAL A 66 2.47 8.56 -3.07
CA VAL A 66 3.32 9.50 -2.34
C VAL A 66 4.36 8.76 -1.49
N ALA A 67 3.95 7.67 -0.86
CA ALA A 67 4.84 6.87 -0.04
C ALA A 67 4.39 5.42 0.07
N MET A 68 5.35 4.54 0.27
CA MET A 68 5.13 3.17 0.71
C MET A 68 6.01 2.90 1.94
N ARG A 69 5.42 2.29 2.97
CA ARG A 69 6.10 1.96 4.23
C ARG A 69 5.71 0.58 4.70
N HIS A 70 6.65 -0.12 5.34
CA HIS A 70 6.34 -1.36 6.05
C HIS A 70 5.90 -1.06 7.49
N SER A 71 4.99 -1.84 8.08
CA SER A 71 4.47 -1.56 9.43
C SER A 71 5.54 -1.48 10.52
N ARG A 72 6.60 -2.29 10.39
CA ARG A 72 7.77 -2.24 11.30
C ARG A 72 8.50 -0.90 11.28
N GLU A 73 8.47 -0.18 10.16
CA GLU A 73 9.10 1.15 10.04
C GLU A 73 8.29 2.24 10.75
N LEU A 74 6.99 2.00 10.96
CA LEU A 74 6.10 2.90 11.69
C LEU A 74 6.06 2.61 13.19
N GLY A 75 6.81 1.60 13.65
CA GLY A 75 6.85 1.19 15.07
C GLY A 75 5.68 0.31 15.51
N TRP A 76 5.03 -0.39 14.57
CA TRP A 76 3.93 -1.34 14.82
C TRP A 76 4.42 -2.79 14.82
#